data_AF-A0A9Q0BSN6-F1
#
_entry.id   AF-A0A9Q0BSN6-F1
#
_cell.length_a   1.000
_cell.length_b   1.000
_cell.length_c   1.000
_cell.angle_alpha   90.00
_cell.angle_beta   90.00
_cell.angle_gamma   90.00
#
_symmetry.space_group_name_H-M   'P 1'
#
loop_
_entity.id
_entity.type
_entity.pdbx_description
1 polymer ?
#
loop_
_entity_poly.entity_id
_entity_poly.type
_entity_poly.pdbx_seq_one_letter_code
_entity_poly.pdbx_strand_id
1 'polypeptide(L)'
;MPENENGISEAKFAGATLLILSICLLVAFPQWMLLCLFADDHLVFTMSCFFLSVLLLTCIHLFEPLKYSRPWNFIVIAICYELLTLGTASFLMEWALVFTIIIIGVALMFLVLTLLICFLLIWTGFFANPFKVAVVGAMGFVLAFCITQMDVLVAWFFWRDVAIGVFIFSVILVMICHVLITYNNFEVLVKDDALLVGIVLYVIYLLLVLGCRVSAHCINRNIIYYKETTTENGDINWEGDEEDTTLYK
;
A
#
# COMPACT_ATOMS: atom_id res chain seq x y z
N MET A 1 27.99 -5.72 -15.68
CA MET A 1 27.71 -5.38 -14.27
C MET A 1 28.48 -6.35 -13.40
N PRO A 2 29.16 -5.88 -12.34
CA PRO A 2 29.84 -6.76 -11.41
C PRO A 2 28.85 -7.76 -10.80
N GLU A 3 29.31 -9.00 -10.58
CA GLU A 3 28.57 -10.02 -9.84
C GLU A 3 28.88 -9.85 -8.35
N ASN A 4 27.91 -10.12 -7.48
CA ASN A 4 28.13 -10.11 -6.03
C ASN A 4 28.90 -11.36 -5.56
N GLU A 5 29.19 -11.43 -4.25
CA GLU A 5 29.92 -12.56 -3.64
C GLU A 5 29.24 -13.92 -3.88
N ASN A 6 27.95 -13.92 -4.19
CA ASN A 6 27.12 -15.09 -4.47
C ASN A 6 26.95 -15.37 -5.99
N GLY A 7 27.67 -14.67 -6.86
CA GLY A 7 27.64 -14.87 -8.32
C GLY A 7 26.36 -14.37 -9.01
N ILE A 8 25.64 -13.43 -8.41
CA ILE A 8 24.40 -12.86 -8.95
C ILE A 8 24.68 -11.44 -9.43
N SER A 9 24.18 -11.08 -10.62
CA SER A 9 24.22 -9.71 -11.11
C SER A 9 23.02 -8.90 -10.63
N GLU A 10 23.21 -7.60 -10.40
CA GLU A 10 22.18 -6.66 -9.94
C GLU A 10 20.91 -6.73 -10.80
N ALA A 11 21.06 -6.74 -12.12
CA ALA A 11 19.95 -6.82 -13.06
C ALA A 11 19.15 -8.13 -12.95
N LYS A 12 19.82 -9.26 -12.68
CA LYS A 12 19.13 -10.55 -12.47
C LYS A 12 18.37 -10.56 -11.16
N PHE A 13 18.94 -10.00 -10.10
CA PHE A 13 18.27 -9.90 -8.80
C PHE A 13 17.05 -8.99 -8.90
N ALA A 14 17.21 -7.77 -9.43
CA ALA A 14 16.12 -6.82 -9.65
C ALA A 14 15.03 -7.42 -10.56
N GLY A 15 15.41 -8.09 -11.65
CA GLY A 15 14.47 -8.77 -12.54
C GLY A 15 13.69 -9.89 -11.84
N ALA A 16 14.34 -10.70 -11.00
CA ALA A 16 13.68 -11.73 -10.20
C ALA A 16 12.69 -11.13 -9.19
N THR A 17 13.10 -10.08 -8.46
CA THR A 17 12.23 -9.36 -7.52
C THR A 17 10.99 -8.77 -8.20
N LEU A 18 11.17 -8.10 -9.34
CA LEU A 18 10.06 -7.51 -10.11
C LEU A 18 9.14 -8.58 -10.70
N LEU A 19 9.69 -9.72 -11.13
CA LEU A 19 8.89 -10.86 -11.59
C LEU A 19 8.04 -11.43 -10.45
N ILE A 20 8.61 -11.61 -9.26
CA ILE A 20 7.87 -12.10 -8.08
C ILE A 20 6.75 -11.13 -7.73
N LEU A 21 7.04 -9.83 -7.67
CA LEU A 21 6.03 -8.79 -7.44
C LEU A 21 4.91 -8.83 -8.50
N SER A 22 5.27 -8.99 -9.78
CA SER A 22 4.30 -9.07 -10.87
C SER A 22 3.41 -10.31 -10.76
N ILE A 23 3.95 -11.46 -10.37
CA ILE A 23 3.17 -12.68 -10.12
C ILE A 23 2.21 -12.47 -8.94
N CYS A 24 2.69 -11.93 -7.82
CA CYS A 24 1.86 -11.60 -6.67
C CYS A 24 0.69 -10.69 -7.07
N LEU A 25 0.97 -9.62 -7.81
CA LEU A 25 -0.08 -8.74 -8.31
C LEU A 25 -1.06 -9.50 -9.22
N LEU A 26 -0.57 -10.21 -10.23
CA LEU A 26 -1.40 -10.92 -11.21
C LEU A 26 -2.36 -11.93 -10.57
N VAL A 27 -1.93 -12.60 -9.50
CA VAL A 27 -2.77 -13.56 -8.75
C VAL A 27 -3.78 -12.83 -7.86
N ALA A 28 -3.39 -11.71 -7.24
CA ALA A 28 -4.23 -10.94 -6.35
C ALA A 28 -5.38 -10.21 -7.08
N PHE A 29 -5.14 -9.68 -8.29
CA PHE A 29 -6.12 -8.92 -9.06
C PHE A 29 -7.46 -9.67 -9.27
N PRO A 30 -7.47 -10.91 -9.80
CA PRO A 30 -8.70 -11.70 -9.93
C PRO A 30 -9.37 -11.99 -8.60
N GLN A 31 -8.60 -12.26 -7.54
CA GLN A 31 -9.13 -12.50 -6.20
C GLN A 31 -9.88 -11.27 -5.68
N TRP A 32 -9.30 -10.07 -5.83
CA TRP A 32 -9.95 -8.81 -5.45
C TRP A 32 -11.24 -8.55 -6.24
N MET A 33 -11.21 -8.75 -7.56
CA MET A 33 -12.38 -8.54 -8.41
C MET A 33 -13.52 -9.50 -8.09
N LEU A 34 -13.23 -10.79 -7.88
CA LEU A 34 -14.23 -11.79 -7.52
C LEU A 34 -14.84 -11.48 -6.15
N LEU A 35 -14.02 -11.16 -5.17
CA LEU A 35 -14.47 -10.90 -3.80
C LEU A 35 -15.36 -9.64 -3.71
N CYS A 36 -15.10 -8.60 -4.50
CA CYS A 36 -15.96 -7.42 -4.57
C CYS A 36 -17.37 -7.70 -5.16
N LEU A 37 -17.59 -8.86 -5.80
CA LEU A 37 -18.89 -9.20 -6.40
C LEU A 37 -19.82 -9.96 -5.45
N PHE A 38 -19.34 -10.49 -4.32
CA PHE A 38 -20.06 -11.55 -3.59
C PHE A 38 -20.24 -11.31 -2.07
N ALA A 39 -19.89 -10.16 -1.52
CA ALA A 39 -19.58 -10.09 -0.09
C ALA A 39 -20.26 -8.92 0.64
N ASP A 40 -20.93 -9.23 1.77
CA ASP A 40 -21.52 -8.29 2.74
C ASP A 40 -20.84 -8.41 4.14
N ASP A 41 -20.39 -7.27 4.69
CA ASP A 41 -19.86 -7.03 6.05
C ASP A 41 -18.59 -7.82 6.51
N HIS A 42 -17.42 -7.16 6.52
CA HIS A 42 -16.11 -7.85 6.64
C HIS A 42 -15.02 -7.16 7.48
N LEU A 43 -15.35 -6.10 8.22
CA LEU A 43 -14.33 -5.28 8.89
C LEU A 43 -13.49 -6.07 9.90
N VAL A 44 -14.12 -6.98 10.67
CA VAL A 44 -13.43 -7.84 11.66
C VAL A 44 -12.52 -8.87 10.96
N PHE A 45 -12.96 -9.42 9.83
CA PHE A 45 -12.17 -10.36 9.02
C PHE A 45 -10.94 -9.67 8.44
N THR A 46 -11.12 -8.46 7.89
CA THR A 46 -10.05 -7.60 7.37
C THR A 46 -8.97 -7.35 8.42
N MET A 47 -9.37 -6.92 9.62
CA MET A 47 -8.43 -6.64 10.72
C MET A 47 -7.67 -7.88 11.18
N SER A 48 -8.35 -9.02 11.25
CA SER A 48 -7.73 -10.30 11.62
C SER A 48 -6.69 -10.75 10.61
N CYS A 49 -7.00 -10.64 9.31
CA CYS A 49 -6.08 -10.96 8.22
C CYS A 49 -4.81 -10.10 8.26
N PHE A 50 -4.93 -8.78 8.43
CA PHE A 50 -3.77 -7.89 8.54
C PHE A 50 -2.94 -8.17 9.81
N PHE A 51 -3.59 -8.36 10.95
CA PHE A 51 -2.89 -8.65 12.21
C PHE A 51 -2.09 -9.95 12.14
N LEU A 52 -2.71 -11.03 11.67
CA LEU A 52 -2.04 -12.33 11.52
C LEU A 52 -0.88 -12.25 10.51
N SER A 53 -1.04 -11.48 9.43
CA SER A 53 0.01 -11.26 8.44
C SER A 53 1.23 -10.55 9.04
N VAL A 54 1.02 -9.47 9.81
CA VAL A 54 2.11 -8.71 10.45
C VAL A 54 2.85 -9.59 11.47
N LEU A 55 2.11 -10.38 12.26
CA LEU A 55 2.70 -11.31 13.22
C LEU A 55 3.56 -12.35 12.49
N LEU A 56 3.04 -12.94 11.42
CA LEU A 56 3.75 -13.93 10.62
C LEU A 56 5.01 -13.35 9.96
N LEU A 57 4.92 -12.14 9.39
CA LEU A 57 6.04 -11.43 8.81
C LEU A 57 7.12 -11.11 9.85
N THR A 58 6.72 -10.72 11.06
CA THR A 58 7.63 -10.51 12.19
C THR A 58 8.35 -11.80 12.57
N CYS A 59 7.64 -12.92 12.63
CA CYS A 59 8.23 -14.24 12.87
C CYS A 59 9.24 -14.64 11.78
N ILE A 60 8.93 -14.40 10.50
CA ILE A 60 9.88 -14.68 9.40
C ILE A 60 11.16 -13.86 9.57
N HIS A 61 11.06 -12.59 9.98
CA HIS A 61 12.23 -11.72 10.16
C HIS A 61 13.06 -12.05 11.41
N LEU A 62 12.43 -12.51 12.50
CA LEU A 62 13.13 -12.83 13.75
C LEU A 62 13.76 -14.22 13.76
N PHE A 63 13.21 -15.18 13.02
CA PHE A 63 13.69 -16.56 12.99
C PHE A 63 14.45 -16.86 11.70
N GLU A 64 15.78 -16.74 11.71
CA GLU A 64 16.66 -17.14 10.60
C GLU A 64 16.38 -18.56 10.05
N PRO A 65 16.10 -19.59 10.86
CA PRO A 65 15.76 -20.91 10.33
C PRO A 65 14.48 -20.86 9.50
N LEU A 66 13.51 -20.03 9.88
CA LEU A 66 12.26 -19.89 9.14
C LEU A 66 12.48 -19.11 7.83
N LYS A 67 13.41 -18.17 7.82
CA LYS A 67 13.82 -17.40 6.64
C LYS A 67 14.58 -18.23 5.60
N TYR A 68 15.35 -19.24 6.00
CA TYR A 68 16.22 -19.98 5.08
C TYR A 68 15.91 -21.48 4.96
N SER A 69 15.08 -22.07 5.83
CA SER A 69 14.73 -23.49 5.77
C SER A 69 13.68 -23.76 4.71
N ARG A 70 14.06 -24.54 3.70
CA ARG A 70 13.13 -25.09 2.71
C ARG A 70 12.53 -26.41 3.24
N PRO A 71 11.23 -26.69 3.03
CA PRO A 71 10.24 -25.90 2.27
C PRO A 71 9.50 -24.85 3.11
N TRP A 72 9.73 -24.80 4.42
CA TRP A 72 8.95 -24.02 5.38
C TRP A 72 8.89 -22.52 5.06
N ASN A 73 10.00 -21.94 4.59
CA ASN A 73 10.04 -20.54 4.18
C ASN A 73 8.97 -20.21 3.12
N PHE A 74 8.87 -21.01 2.06
CA PHE A 74 7.90 -20.78 0.99
C PHE A 74 6.46 -20.90 1.48
N ILE A 75 6.18 -21.88 2.34
CA ILE A 75 4.83 -22.11 2.89
C ILE A 75 4.42 -20.92 3.75
N VAL A 76 5.28 -20.45 4.66
CA VAL A 76 4.97 -19.35 5.57
C VAL A 76 4.79 -18.04 4.79
N ILE A 77 5.62 -17.79 3.77
CA ILE A 77 5.47 -16.61 2.91
C ILE A 77 4.20 -16.68 2.07
N ALA A 78 3.84 -17.85 1.53
CA ALA A 78 2.59 -18.02 0.79
C ALA A 78 1.36 -17.76 1.67
N ILE A 79 1.36 -18.25 2.91
CA ILE A 79 0.30 -17.96 3.88
C ILE A 79 0.24 -16.46 4.19
N CYS A 80 1.40 -15.81 4.40
CA CYS A 80 1.46 -14.37 4.63
C CYS A 80 0.89 -13.58 3.44
N TYR A 81 1.26 -13.96 2.22
CA TYR A 81 0.76 -13.37 0.99
C TYR A 81 -0.76 -13.51 0.88
N GLU A 82 -1.30 -14.71 1.09
CA GLU A 82 -2.75 -14.94 0.99
C GLU A 82 -3.53 -14.15 2.05
N LEU A 83 -3.06 -14.12 3.30
CA LEU A 83 -3.70 -13.34 4.36
C LEU A 83 -3.72 -11.84 4.05
N LEU A 84 -2.62 -11.29 3.55
CA LEU A 84 -2.54 -9.90 3.11
C LEU A 84 -3.46 -9.61 1.93
N THR A 85 -3.53 -10.54 0.98
CA THR A 85 -4.34 -10.42 -0.23
C THR A 85 -5.81 -10.47 0.10
N LEU A 86 -6.24 -11.39 0.97
CA LEU A 86 -7.60 -11.51 1.48
C LEU A 86 -7.99 -10.32 2.36
N GLY A 87 -7.08 -9.82 3.21
CA GLY A 87 -7.29 -8.62 4.00
C GLY A 87 -7.51 -7.39 3.11
N THR A 88 -6.70 -7.23 2.07
CA THR A 88 -6.88 -6.11 1.12
C THR A 88 -8.15 -6.28 0.29
N ALA A 89 -8.47 -7.51 -0.13
CA ALA A 89 -9.70 -7.83 -0.86
C ALA A 89 -10.94 -7.43 -0.04
N SER A 90 -10.99 -7.87 1.22
CA SER A 90 -12.10 -7.59 2.13
C SER A 90 -12.21 -6.10 2.43
N PHE A 91 -11.08 -5.41 2.55
CA PHE A 91 -11.09 -3.96 2.64
C PHE A 91 -11.61 -3.30 1.37
N LEU A 92 -11.52 -3.90 0.17
CA LEU A 92 -11.98 -3.31 -1.08
C LEU A 92 -13.49 -3.53 -1.37
N MET A 93 -14.11 -4.53 -0.73
CA MET A 93 -15.44 -5.06 -1.08
C MET A 93 -16.61 -4.05 -1.06
N GLU A 94 -16.63 -3.05 -0.18
CA GLU A 94 -17.81 -2.17 -0.05
C GLU A 94 -18.02 -1.16 -1.21
N TRP A 95 -17.19 -1.18 -2.26
CA TRP A 95 -17.22 -0.18 -3.34
C TRP A 95 -17.54 -0.82 -4.69
N ALA A 96 -18.21 -0.07 -5.57
CA ALA A 96 -18.51 -0.54 -6.91
C ALA A 96 -17.22 -0.91 -7.66
N LEU A 97 -17.27 -2.01 -8.41
CA LEU A 97 -16.11 -2.64 -9.07
C LEU A 97 -15.29 -1.64 -9.89
N VAL A 98 -15.94 -0.70 -10.58
CA VAL A 98 -15.28 0.34 -11.37
C VAL A 98 -14.37 1.23 -10.50
N PHE A 99 -14.85 1.67 -9.34
CA PHE A 99 -14.02 2.47 -8.43
C PHE A 99 -12.87 1.66 -7.84
N THR A 100 -13.10 0.38 -7.53
CA THR A 100 -12.04 -0.52 -7.06
C THR A 100 -10.92 -0.66 -8.10
N ILE A 101 -11.25 -0.83 -9.39
CA ILE A 101 -10.26 -0.86 -10.47
C ILE A 101 -9.47 0.46 -10.54
N ILE A 102 -10.14 1.60 -10.42
CA ILE A 102 -9.48 2.92 -10.44
C ILE A 102 -8.51 3.05 -9.26
N ILE A 103 -8.92 2.69 -8.05
CA ILE A 103 -8.07 2.72 -6.84
C ILE A 103 -6.83 1.87 -7.03
N ILE A 104 -7.01 0.64 -7.53
CA ILE A 104 -5.92 -0.29 -7.78
C ILE A 104 -4.97 0.26 -8.87
N GLY A 105 -5.51 0.84 -9.94
CA GLY A 105 -4.72 1.47 -11.00
C GLY A 105 -3.91 2.67 -10.52
N VAL A 106 -4.47 3.52 -9.67
CA VAL A 106 -3.77 4.68 -9.07
C VAL A 106 -2.66 4.21 -8.14
N ALA A 107 -2.90 3.19 -7.31
CA ALA A 107 -1.86 2.61 -6.46
C ALA A 107 -0.70 2.01 -7.29
N LEU A 108 -1.03 1.35 -8.42
CA LEU A 108 -0.02 0.84 -9.35
C LEU A 108 0.79 1.96 -10.01
N MET A 109 0.15 3.08 -10.36
CA MET A 109 0.86 4.27 -10.85
C MET A 109 1.84 4.81 -9.80
N PHE A 110 1.44 4.92 -8.53
CA PHE A 110 2.33 5.35 -7.45
C PHE A 110 3.52 4.40 -7.29
N LEU A 111 3.29 3.09 -7.36
CA LEU A 111 4.35 2.08 -7.29
C LEU A 111 5.36 2.28 -8.44
N VAL A 112 4.90 2.35 -9.68
CA VAL A 112 5.77 2.51 -10.86
C VAL A 112 6.54 3.82 -10.81
N LEU A 113 5.87 4.92 -10.45
CA LEU A 113 6.50 6.23 -10.31
C LEU A 113 7.57 6.23 -9.22
N THR A 114 7.31 5.57 -8.10
CA THR A 114 8.28 5.46 -7.01
C THR A 114 9.49 4.61 -7.39
N LEU A 115 9.29 3.49 -8.11
CA LEU A 115 10.40 2.69 -8.66
C LEU A 115 11.24 3.49 -9.65
N LEU A 116 10.60 4.33 -10.48
CA LEU A 116 11.30 5.21 -11.41
C LEU A 116 12.12 6.27 -10.67
N ILE A 117 11.60 6.85 -9.58
CA ILE A 117 12.38 7.73 -8.70
C ILE A 117 13.59 6.98 -8.11
N CYS A 118 13.39 5.75 -7.63
CA CYS A 118 14.49 4.94 -7.09
C CYS A 118 15.58 4.71 -8.15
N PHE A 119 15.19 4.36 -9.37
CA PHE A 119 16.11 4.19 -10.49
C PHE A 119 16.92 5.46 -10.77
N LEU A 120 16.26 6.64 -10.80
CA LEU A 120 16.94 7.92 -11.00
C LEU A 120 17.90 8.27 -9.85
N LEU A 121 17.52 8.00 -8.60
CA LEU A 121 18.38 8.22 -7.43
C LEU A 121 19.63 7.33 -7.47
N ILE A 122 19.46 6.05 -7.83
CA ILE A 122 20.58 5.12 -8.01
C ILE A 122 21.48 5.59 -9.16
N TRP A 123 20.89 5.98 -10.30
CA TRP A 123 21.62 6.44 -11.48
C TRP A 123 22.45 7.71 -11.22
N THR A 124 21.89 8.66 -10.48
CA THR A 124 22.58 9.91 -10.14
C THR A 124 23.58 9.74 -9.01
N GLY A 125 23.50 8.65 -8.23
CA GLY A 125 24.33 8.40 -7.06
C GLY A 125 24.10 9.38 -5.90
N PHE A 126 23.07 10.24 -5.99
CA PHE A 126 22.82 11.32 -5.03
C PHE A 126 21.61 10.99 -4.16
N PHE A 127 21.82 10.26 -3.08
CA PHE A 127 20.78 9.97 -2.10
C PHE A 127 21.33 10.02 -0.67
N ALA A 128 20.50 10.53 0.26
CA ALA A 128 20.82 10.54 1.68
C ALA A 128 20.88 9.12 2.24
N ASN A 129 21.48 8.94 3.43
CA ASN A 129 21.55 7.63 4.08
C ASN A 129 20.13 7.02 4.21
N PRO A 130 19.83 5.92 3.49
CA PRO A 130 18.47 5.42 3.38
C PRO A 130 17.95 4.82 4.69
N PHE A 131 18.83 4.38 5.59
CA PHE A 131 18.43 3.95 6.94
C PHE A 131 17.87 5.10 7.78
N LYS A 132 18.48 6.29 7.70
CA LYS A 132 18.00 7.47 8.42
C LYS A 132 16.65 7.93 7.88
N VAL A 133 16.50 7.93 6.55
CA VAL A 133 15.24 8.29 5.90
C VAL A 133 14.14 7.26 6.20
N ALA A 134 14.48 5.98 6.33
CA ALA A 134 13.51 4.95 6.72
C ALA A 134 12.91 5.21 8.10
N VAL A 135 13.71 5.65 9.07
CA VAL A 135 13.22 6.04 10.40
C VAL A 135 12.27 7.24 10.30
N VAL A 136 12.56 8.22 9.44
CA VAL A 136 11.65 9.35 9.19
C VAL A 136 10.34 8.87 8.58
N GLY A 137 10.38 7.96 7.59
CA GLY A 137 9.19 7.34 7.02
C GLY A 137 8.36 6.59 8.08
N ALA A 138 9.01 5.85 8.98
CA ALA A 138 8.35 5.16 10.09
C ALA A 138 7.69 6.13 11.08
N MET A 139 8.36 7.23 11.43
CA MET A 139 7.79 8.29 12.27
C MET A 139 6.60 8.98 11.61
N GLY A 140 6.57 9.03 10.27
CA GLY A 140 5.42 9.52 9.52
C GLY A 140 4.14 8.70 9.74
N PHE A 141 4.24 7.38 9.90
CA PHE A 141 3.08 6.56 10.29
C PHE A 141 2.56 6.91 11.68
N VAL A 142 3.46 7.11 12.64
CA VAL A 142 3.11 7.54 14.00
C VAL A 142 2.44 8.91 13.96
N LEU A 143 2.97 9.84 13.15
CA LEU A 143 2.39 11.16 12.96
C LEU A 143 0.98 11.08 12.34
N ALA A 144 0.77 10.26 11.30
CA ALA A 144 -0.55 10.05 10.71
C ALA A 144 -1.56 9.50 11.73
N PHE A 145 -1.13 8.59 12.61
CA PHE A 145 -1.95 8.11 13.72
C PHE A 145 -2.28 9.23 14.72
N CYS A 146 -1.29 10.02 15.15
CA CYS A 146 -1.52 11.16 16.03
C CYS A 146 -2.49 12.18 15.43
N ILE A 147 -2.37 12.50 14.14
CA ILE A 147 -3.29 13.40 13.43
C ILE A 147 -4.71 12.83 13.43
N THR A 148 -4.86 11.52 13.22
CA THR A 148 -6.16 10.85 13.28
C THR A 148 -6.79 10.94 14.68
N GLN A 149 -5.98 10.88 15.74
CA GLN A 149 -6.47 11.09 17.11
C GLN A 149 -6.84 12.56 17.38
N MET A 150 -6.17 13.52 16.73
CA MET A 150 -6.51 14.94 16.83
C MET A 150 -7.89 15.27 16.24
N ASP A 151 -8.38 14.49 15.27
CA ASP A 151 -9.76 14.58 14.76
C ASP A 151 -10.80 14.38 15.88
N VAL A 152 -10.48 13.58 16.89
CA VAL A 152 -11.33 13.35 18.08
C VAL A 152 -11.30 14.53 19.05
N LEU A 153 -10.16 15.24 19.12
CA LEU A 153 -9.92 16.30 20.11
C LEU A 153 -10.24 17.71 19.59
N VAL A 154 -10.09 17.94 18.29
CA VAL A 154 -10.27 19.25 17.64
C VAL A 154 -11.08 19.04 16.37
N ALA A 155 -12.28 19.62 16.32
CA ALA A 155 -13.23 19.46 15.22
C ALA A 155 -12.85 20.26 13.96
N TRP A 156 -11.70 19.97 13.35
CA TRP A 156 -11.39 20.46 12.01
C TRP A 156 -11.62 19.36 10.97
N PHE A 157 -12.54 19.63 10.05
CA PHE A 157 -13.07 18.66 9.09
C PHE A 157 -11.99 17.96 8.21
N PHE A 158 -10.88 18.65 7.93
CA PHE A 158 -9.82 18.17 7.03
C PHE A 158 -8.67 17.43 7.73
N TRP A 159 -8.74 17.16 9.05
CA TRP A 159 -7.69 16.40 9.74
C TRP A 159 -7.45 15.02 9.10
N ARG A 160 -8.54 14.37 8.66
CA ARG A 160 -8.49 13.07 8.01
C ARG A 160 -7.73 13.11 6.67
N ASP A 161 -7.92 14.17 5.87
CA ASP A 161 -7.18 14.37 4.62
C ASP A 161 -5.68 14.55 4.86
N VAL A 162 -5.31 15.33 5.87
CA VAL A 162 -3.90 15.53 6.26
C VAL A 162 -3.28 14.22 6.75
N ALA A 163 -3.99 13.46 7.58
CA ALA A 163 -3.51 12.16 8.08
C ALA A 163 -3.21 11.20 6.92
N ILE A 164 -4.09 11.13 5.91
CA ILE A 164 -3.91 10.26 4.75
C ILE A 164 -2.77 10.75 3.85
N GLY A 165 -2.62 12.07 3.67
CA GLY A 165 -1.50 12.65 2.94
C GLY A 165 -0.16 12.27 3.56
N VAL A 166 -0.02 12.40 4.88
CA VAL A 166 1.17 11.97 5.63
C VAL A 166 1.38 10.47 5.53
N PHE A 167 0.31 9.67 5.61
CA PHE A 167 0.38 8.21 5.46
C PHE A 167 0.94 7.81 4.09
N ILE A 168 0.35 8.31 2.98
CA ILE A 168 0.81 7.98 1.62
C ILE A 168 2.27 8.42 1.41
N PHE A 169 2.62 9.63 1.87
CA PHE A 169 4.00 10.11 1.80
C PHE A 169 4.98 9.19 2.55
N SER A 170 4.57 8.70 3.73
CA SER A 170 5.36 7.78 4.54
C SER A 170 5.57 6.43 3.84
N VAL A 171 4.53 5.88 3.20
CA VAL A 171 4.63 4.65 2.41
C VAL A 171 5.62 4.82 1.25
N ILE A 172 5.56 5.93 0.52
CA ILE A 172 6.48 6.25 -0.58
C ILE A 172 7.93 6.35 -0.06
N LEU A 173 8.16 7.05 1.05
CA LEU A 173 9.50 7.14 1.64
C LEU A 173 10.04 5.77 2.05
N VAL A 174 9.23 4.94 2.71
CA VAL A 174 9.63 3.59 3.11
C VAL A 174 9.96 2.73 1.90
N MET A 175 9.20 2.85 0.81
CA MET A 175 9.49 2.18 -0.44
C MET A 175 10.84 2.57 -1.03
N ILE A 176 11.10 3.88 -1.13
CA ILE A 176 12.38 4.40 -1.62
C ILE A 176 13.52 3.86 -0.76
N CYS A 177 13.37 3.92 0.57
CA CYS A 177 14.39 3.43 1.49
C CYS A 177 14.61 1.93 1.36
N HIS A 178 13.54 1.14 1.21
CA HIS A 178 13.64 -0.30 1.05
C HIS A 178 14.44 -0.68 -0.20
N VAL A 179 14.18 -0.02 -1.33
CA VAL A 179 14.93 -0.24 -2.58
C VAL A 179 16.39 0.21 -2.43
N LEU A 180 16.65 1.39 -1.86
CA LEU A 180 18.02 1.90 -1.67
C LEU A 180 18.84 1.08 -0.67
N ILE A 181 18.23 0.59 0.41
CA ILE A 181 18.88 -0.31 1.38
C ILE A 181 19.23 -1.63 0.69
N THR A 182 18.33 -2.17 -0.13
CA THR A 182 18.57 -3.40 -0.89
C THR A 182 19.73 -3.21 -1.86
N TYR A 183 19.78 -2.06 -2.56
CA TYR A 183 20.90 -1.72 -3.44
C TYR A 183 22.23 -1.58 -2.68
N ASN A 184 22.24 -0.85 -1.57
CA ASN A 184 23.46 -0.65 -0.77
C ASN A 184 24.04 -1.95 -0.17
N ASN A 185 23.21 -2.97 0.05
CA ASN A 185 23.63 -4.25 0.62
C ASN A 185 23.73 -5.37 -0.44
N PHE A 186 23.78 -5.01 -1.72
CA PHE A 186 23.77 -5.97 -2.83
C PHE A 186 24.89 -7.03 -2.76
N GLU A 187 26.05 -6.65 -2.22
CA GLU A 187 27.21 -7.55 -2.10
C GLU A 187 26.91 -8.81 -1.27
N VAL A 188 26.06 -8.69 -0.24
CA VAL A 188 25.77 -9.76 0.73
C VAL A 188 24.47 -10.51 0.39
N LEU A 189 23.69 -10.02 -0.57
CA LEU A 189 22.37 -10.55 -0.89
C LEU A 189 22.44 -11.93 -1.57
N VAL A 190 21.58 -12.85 -1.12
CA VAL A 190 21.44 -14.20 -1.69
C VAL A 190 20.22 -14.23 -2.61
N LYS A 191 20.18 -15.16 -3.58
CA LYS A 191 19.04 -15.34 -4.50
C LYS A 191 17.69 -15.43 -3.80
N ASP A 192 17.64 -16.10 -2.65
CA ASP A 192 16.41 -16.34 -1.90
C ASP A 192 15.87 -15.06 -1.23
N ASP A 193 16.72 -14.04 -1.02
CA ASP A 193 16.28 -12.74 -0.51
C ASP A 193 15.45 -11.96 -1.56
N ALA A 194 15.57 -12.27 -2.87
CA ALA A 194 14.77 -11.63 -3.91
C ALA A 194 13.27 -11.84 -3.70
N LEU A 195 12.90 -12.99 -3.14
CA LEU A 195 11.52 -13.34 -2.81
C LEU A 195 11.02 -12.54 -1.60
N LEU A 196 11.83 -12.39 -0.56
CA LEU A 196 11.46 -11.58 0.59
C LEU A 196 11.33 -10.10 0.21
N VAL A 197 12.27 -9.56 -0.58
CA VAL A 197 12.21 -8.18 -1.11
C VAL A 197 10.95 -7.99 -1.96
N GLY A 198 10.62 -8.95 -2.83
CA GLY A 198 9.40 -8.90 -3.64
C GLY A 198 8.13 -8.84 -2.81
N ILE A 199 8.08 -9.61 -1.71
CA ILE A 199 6.95 -9.62 -0.78
C ILE A 199 6.85 -8.32 0.02
N VAL A 200 7.96 -7.73 0.44
CA VAL A 200 7.95 -6.42 1.10
C VAL A 200 7.46 -5.32 0.15
N LEU A 201 7.88 -5.34 -1.12
CA LEU A 201 7.33 -4.45 -2.15
C LEU A 201 5.83 -4.68 -2.37
N TYR A 202 5.36 -5.92 -2.31
CA TYR A 202 3.94 -6.23 -2.37
C TYR A 202 3.18 -5.65 -1.16
N VAL A 203 3.70 -5.80 0.06
CA VAL A 203 3.10 -5.18 1.27
C VAL A 203 3.01 -3.66 1.12
N ILE A 204 4.07 -3.01 0.66
CA ILE A 204 4.09 -1.57 0.40
C ILE A 204 3.01 -1.19 -0.62
N TYR A 205 2.86 -1.96 -1.69
CA TYR A 205 1.80 -1.77 -2.66
C TYR A 205 0.41 -1.86 -2.04
N LEU A 206 0.16 -2.85 -1.15
CA LEU A 206 -1.12 -2.95 -0.45
C LEU A 206 -1.37 -1.72 0.43
N LEU A 207 -0.35 -1.20 1.12
CA LEU A 207 -0.48 0.06 1.88
C LEU A 207 -0.86 1.25 0.98
N LEU A 208 -0.33 1.32 -0.25
CA LEU A 208 -0.76 2.32 -1.24
C LEU A 208 -2.23 2.12 -1.62
N VAL A 209 -2.68 0.89 -1.89
CA VAL A 209 -4.09 0.58 -2.18
C VAL A 209 -5.01 1.02 -1.04
N LEU A 210 -4.64 0.72 0.21
CA LEU A 210 -5.37 1.17 1.40
C LEU A 210 -5.43 2.70 1.45
N GLY A 211 -4.29 3.37 1.31
CA GLY A 211 -4.20 4.84 1.31
C GLY A 211 -5.07 5.48 0.22
N CYS A 212 -5.05 4.93 -1.00
CA CYS A 212 -5.88 5.38 -2.11
C CYS A 212 -7.38 5.18 -1.84
N ARG A 213 -7.80 4.06 -1.25
CA ARG A 213 -9.21 3.85 -0.88
C ARG A 213 -9.67 4.86 0.17
N VAL A 214 -8.91 5.05 1.24
CA VAL A 214 -9.29 6.02 2.29
C VAL A 214 -9.29 7.44 1.73
N SER A 215 -8.33 7.79 0.86
CA SER A 215 -8.31 9.07 0.15
C SER A 215 -9.55 9.29 -0.71
N ALA A 216 -9.99 8.29 -1.48
CA ALA A 216 -11.21 8.37 -2.28
C ALA A 216 -12.45 8.62 -1.41
N HIS A 217 -12.53 7.97 -0.24
CA HIS A 217 -13.60 8.20 0.71
C HIS A 217 -13.58 9.64 1.28
N CYS A 218 -12.40 10.19 1.59
CA CYS A 218 -12.29 11.58 2.04
C CYS A 218 -12.64 12.60 0.94
N ILE A 219 -12.23 12.35 -0.30
CA ILE A 219 -12.62 13.18 -1.46
C ILE A 219 -14.13 13.20 -1.61
N ASN A 220 -14.81 12.05 -1.53
CA ASN A 220 -16.26 11.99 -1.62
C ASN A 220 -16.93 12.77 -0.48
N ARG A 221 -16.44 12.61 0.76
CA ARG A 221 -16.92 13.36 1.93
C ARG A 221 -16.75 14.88 1.76
N ASN A 222 -15.62 15.31 1.19
CA ASN A 222 -15.35 16.72 0.93
C ASN A 222 -16.27 17.28 -0.15
N ILE A 223 -16.55 16.52 -1.22
CA ILE A 223 -17.51 16.92 -2.27
C ILE A 223 -18.90 17.16 -1.66
N ILE A 224 -19.38 16.28 -0.79
CA ILE A 224 -20.68 16.43 -0.11
C ILE A 224 -20.68 17.68 0.76
N TYR A 225 -19.65 17.87 1.59
CA TYR A 225 -19.52 19.04 2.46
C TYR A 225 -19.56 20.36 1.68
N TYR A 226 -18.81 20.47 0.57
CA TYR A 226 -18.82 21.68 -0.27
C TYR A 226 -20.16 21.88 -0.98
N LYS A 227 -20.85 20.82 -1.39
CA LYS A 227 -22.20 20.94 -1.97
C LYS A 227 -23.19 21.51 -0.94
N GLU A 228 -23.18 21.00 0.28
CA GLU A 228 -24.08 21.46 1.35
C GLU A 228 -23.80 22.91 1.77
N THR A 229 -22.53 23.26 2.03
CA THR A 229 -22.15 24.62 2.45
C THR A 229 -22.22 25.69 1.34
N THR A 230 -22.15 25.30 0.07
CA THR A 230 -22.35 26.23 -1.06
C THR A 230 -23.84 26.47 -1.32
N THR A 231 -24.69 25.47 -1.08
CA THR A 231 -26.15 25.60 -1.23
C THR A 231 -26.77 26.43 -0.10
N GLU A 232 -26.29 26.30 1.15
CA GLU A 232 -26.76 27.12 2.28
C GLU A 232 -26.33 28.60 2.23
N ASN A 233 -25.26 28.93 1.51
CA ASN A 233 -24.82 30.33 1.32
C ASN A 233 -25.45 31.01 0.08
N GLY A 234 -26.36 30.31 -0.61
CA GLY A 234 -26.98 30.76 -1.85
C GLY A 234 -28.50 30.67 -1.81
N ASP A 235 -29.15 31.53 -1.04
CA ASP A 235 -30.55 31.90 -1.31
C ASP A 235 -30.59 32.69 -2.63
N ILE A 236 -30.58 31.98 -3.76
CA ILE A 236 -31.20 32.46 -5.01
C ILE A 236 -32.01 31.30 -5.58
N ASN A 237 -33.31 31.40 -5.29
CA ASN A 237 -34.45 30.72 -5.88
C ASN A 237 -34.20 30.23 -7.32
N TRP A 238 -34.19 28.90 -7.53
CA TRP A 238 -34.57 28.28 -8.79
C TRP A 238 -35.55 27.16 -8.48
N GLU A 239 -36.82 27.46 -8.74
CA GLU A 239 -37.90 26.48 -8.81
C GLU A 239 -37.53 25.34 -9.78
N GLY A 240 -37.85 24.10 -9.39
CA GLY A 240 -38.08 22.98 -10.31
C GLY A 240 -36.83 22.28 -10.84
N ASP A 241 -36.46 21.16 -10.22
CA ASP A 241 -36.74 19.85 -10.82
C ASP A 241 -36.36 18.73 -9.85
N GLU A 242 -37.39 18.06 -9.34
CA GLU A 242 -37.30 16.70 -8.82
C GLU A 242 -36.89 15.77 -9.98
N GLU A 243 -35.73 15.12 -9.91
CA GLU A 243 -35.48 13.76 -10.45
C GLU A 243 -34.00 13.41 -10.32
N ASP A 244 -33.65 12.53 -9.37
CA ASP A 244 -32.81 11.32 -9.55
C ASP A 244 -32.26 10.82 -8.21
N THR A 245 -33.16 10.26 -7.39
CA THR A 245 -32.79 9.42 -6.22
C THR A 245 -32.79 7.94 -6.56
N THR A 246 -32.30 7.56 -7.75
CA THR A 246 -32.15 6.15 -8.14
C THR A 246 -30.95 5.93 -9.05
N LEU A 247 -29.74 6.14 -8.54
CA LEU A 247 -28.56 5.48 -9.09
C LEU A 247 -27.57 5.20 -7.96
N TYR A 248 -27.04 3.97 -7.97
CA TYR A 248 -26.09 3.38 -7.02
C TYR A 248 -26.72 2.73 -5.76
N LYS A 249 -27.50 1.68 -6.01
CA LYS A 249 -27.39 0.44 -5.21
C LYS A 249 -26.35 -0.46 -5.85
#